data_AF-A0AA88YIE5-F1
#
_entry.id   AF-A0AA88YIE5-F1
#
_cell.length_a   1.000
_cell.length_b   1.000
_cell.length_c   1.000
_cell.angle_alpha   90.00
_cell.angle_beta   90.00
_cell.angle_gamma   90.00
#
_symmetry.space_group_name_H-M   'P 1'
#
loop_
_entity.id
_entity.type
_entity.pdbx_description
1 polymer ?
#
loop_
_entity_poly.entity_id
_entity_poly.type
_entity_poly.pdbx_seq_one_letter_code
_entity_poly.pdbx_strand_id
1 'polypeptide(L)'
;MSDLYGDDPDLFVAGMAGGNLGVGIFSFYRYDPSLSFSTEDWFDVEHLDNVAPSDRKTLILQRSCKLLVHEINHLLGLDHCIFYDCCMNGSGHLEEDFRQPIHLCPVDLRKLQTLVGFDVLTRYQQLVEFYEKHNMEDEVDG
;
A
#
# COMPACT_ATOMS: atom_id res chain seq x y z
N MET A 1 -2.84 -9.05 -14.11
CA MET A 1 -2.39 -9.19 -12.71
C MET A 1 -2.99 -10.47 -12.18
N SER A 2 -2.28 -11.19 -11.32
CA SER A 2 -2.75 -12.47 -10.75
C SER A 2 -2.82 -12.35 -9.23
N ASP A 3 -3.82 -12.97 -8.63
CA ASP A 3 -3.99 -12.99 -7.17
C ASP A 3 -2.95 -13.90 -6.49
N LEU A 4 -2.66 -13.66 -5.20
CA LEU A 4 -1.66 -14.41 -4.43
C LEU A 4 -2.26 -14.93 -3.12
N TYR A 5 -1.91 -16.16 -2.77
CA TYR A 5 -2.37 -16.88 -1.58
C TYR A 5 -1.14 -17.41 -0.83
N GLY A 6 -1.17 -17.35 0.50
CA GLY A 6 -0.09 -17.75 1.40
C GLY A 6 -0.40 -19.06 2.12
N ASP A 7 -0.52 -19.01 3.44
CA ASP A 7 -0.89 -20.18 4.26
C ASP A 7 -2.42 -20.34 4.37
N ASP A 8 -2.91 -21.50 4.82
CA ASP A 8 -4.34 -21.83 4.92
C ASP A 8 -5.25 -20.81 5.67
N PRO A 9 -4.79 -20.03 6.67
CA PRO A 9 -5.63 -18.98 7.27
C PRO A 9 -5.59 -17.64 6.51
N ASP A 10 -4.69 -17.46 5.56
CA ASP A 10 -4.54 -16.20 4.84
C ASP A 10 -5.58 -16.07 3.74
N LEU A 11 -6.43 -15.05 3.85
CA LEU A 11 -7.43 -14.72 2.83
C LEU A 11 -6.77 -14.31 1.51
N PHE A 12 -5.67 -13.56 1.56
CA PHE A 12 -4.79 -13.30 0.41
C PHE A 12 -3.48 -12.69 0.91
N VAL A 13 -2.47 -12.64 0.04
CA VAL A 13 -1.18 -12.02 0.34
C VAL A 13 -0.94 -10.87 -0.62
N ALA A 14 -1.02 -9.64 -0.12
CA ALA A 14 -0.74 -8.43 -0.90
C ALA A 14 0.74 -8.37 -1.32
N GLY A 15 1.63 -8.81 -0.43
CA GLY A 15 3.00 -9.16 -0.74
C GLY A 15 3.62 -10.11 0.27
N MET A 16 4.64 -10.86 -0.16
CA MET A 16 5.42 -11.71 0.75
C MET A 16 6.89 -11.35 0.62
N ALA A 17 7.50 -11.04 1.74
CA ALA A 17 8.93 -10.81 1.90
C ALA A 17 9.61 -12.09 2.42
N GLY A 18 10.52 -12.67 1.64
CA GLY A 18 11.40 -13.74 2.11
C GLY A 18 12.41 -13.17 3.10
N GLY A 19 12.12 -13.26 4.39
CA GLY A 19 12.96 -12.73 5.47
C GLY A 19 14.45 -13.09 5.28
N ASN A 20 15.30 -12.05 5.21
CA ASN A 20 16.76 -12.13 4.98
C ASN A 20 17.23 -12.67 3.62
N LEU A 21 16.34 -12.98 2.68
CA LEU A 21 16.71 -13.41 1.32
C LEU A 21 16.66 -12.28 0.29
N GLY A 22 16.12 -11.11 0.66
CA GLY A 22 16.06 -9.94 -0.23
C GLY A 22 15.09 -10.11 -1.40
N VAL A 23 14.11 -11.01 -1.29
CA VAL A 23 13.10 -11.27 -2.32
C VAL A 23 11.72 -10.91 -1.81
N GLY A 24 10.97 -10.16 -2.60
CA GLY A 24 9.57 -9.84 -2.35
C GLY A 24 8.71 -10.16 -3.59
N ILE A 25 7.50 -10.67 -3.39
CA ILE A 25 6.48 -10.77 -4.44
C ILE A 25 5.29 -9.90 -4.04
N PHE A 26 4.65 -9.24 -5.02
CA PHE A 26 3.52 -8.34 -4.79
C PHE A 26 2.41 -8.61 -5.79
N SER A 27 1.15 -8.51 -5.35
CA SER A 27 -0.01 -8.51 -6.23
C SER A 27 -0.83 -7.24 -6.09
N PHE A 28 -1.10 -6.62 -7.24
CA PHE A 28 -2.00 -5.47 -7.34
C PHE A 28 -3.41 -5.86 -7.78
N TYR A 29 -3.69 -7.16 -7.96
CA TYR A 29 -4.97 -7.63 -8.49
C TYR A 29 -6.13 -7.10 -7.64
N ARG A 30 -6.05 -7.26 -6.31
CA ARG A 30 -7.09 -6.83 -5.37
C ARG A 30 -7.17 -5.32 -5.11
N TYR A 31 -6.23 -4.56 -5.66
CA TYR A 31 -6.19 -3.10 -5.52
C TYR A 31 -6.87 -2.36 -6.67
N ASP A 32 -7.34 -3.11 -7.68
CA ASP A 32 -8.14 -2.57 -8.77
C ASP A 32 -9.49 -2.02 -8.26
N PRO A 33 -9.78 -0.71 -8.41
CA PRO A 33 -11.02 -0.10 -7.93
C PRO A 33 -12.24 -0.55 -8.72
N SER A 34 -12.06 -1.24 -9.85
CA SER A 34 -13.16 -1.89 -10.56
C SER A 34 -13.54 -3.24 -9.97
N LEU A 35 -12.92 -3.67 -8.87
CA LEU A 35 -13.30 -4.90 -8.17
C LEU A 35 -14.04 -4.56 -6.87
N SER A 36 -15.14 -5.25 -6.65
CA SER A 36 -15.83 -5.33 -5.37
C SER A 36 -15.73 -6.76 -4.83
N PHE A 37 -15.57 -6.89 -3.53
CA PHE A 37 -15.44 -8.17 -2.84
C PHE A 37 -16.65 -8.40 -1.95
N SER A 38 -17.23 -9.60 -2.00
CA SER A 38 -18.29 -9.98 -1.06
C SER A 38 -17.75 -9.98 0.38
N THR A 39 -18.56 -9.46 1.31
CA THR A 39 -18.24 -9.44 2.74
C THR A 39 -18.35 -10.82 3.39
N GLU A 40 -19.11 -11.73 2.78
CA GLU A 40 -19.31 -13.11 3.27
C GLU A 40 -18.40 -14.11 2.55
N ASP A 41 -18.22 -13.93 1.25
CA ASP A 41 -17.44 -14.81 0.37
C ASP A 41 -16.31 -14.01 -0.31
N TRP A 42 -15.20 -13.80 0.40
CA TRP A 42 -14.06 -12.97 -0.04
C TRP A 42 -13.38 -13.39 -1.38
N PHE A 43 -13.70 -14.57 -1.89
CA PHE A 43 -13.28 -15.11 -3.19
C PHE A 43 -14.26 -14.77 -4.32
N ASP A 44 -15.45 -14.28 -3.98
CA ASP A 44 -16.44 -13.81 -4.94
C ASP A 44 -16.16 -12.34 -5.29
N VAL A 45 -15.95 -12.09 -6.58
CA VAL A 45 -15.43 -10.83 -7.10
C VAL A 45 -16.38 -10.31 -8.17
N GLU A 46 -16.92 -9.12 -7.93
CA GLU A 46 -17.75 -8.41 -8.91
C GLU A 46 -16.95 -7.30 -9.60
N HIS A 47 -17.16 -7.16 -10.90
CA HIS A 47 -16.62 -6.05 -11.66
C HIS A 47 -17.58 -4.86 -11.69
N LEU A 48 -17.07 -3.70 -11.28
CA LEU A 48 -17.78 -2.43 -11.29
C LEU A 48 -17.45 -1.66 -12.58
N ASP A 49 -18.46 -1.45 -13.43
CA ASP A 49 -18.32 -0.72 -14.70
C ASP A 49 -18.39 0.82 -14.56
N ASN A 50 -18.49 1.33 -13.34
CA ASN A 50 -18.76 2.74 -13.05
C ASN A 50 -17.51 3.59 -12.75
N VAL A 51 -16.30 3.01 -12.82
CA VAL A 51 -15.05 3.76 -12.57
C VAL A 51 -14.48 4.30 -13.87
N ALA A 52 -14.31 5.62 -13.98
CA ALA A 52 -13.72 6.22 -15.16
C ALA A 52 -12.29 5.70 -15.40
N PRO A 53 -11.85 5.47 -16.65
CA PRO A 53 -10.53 4.90 -16.92
C PRO A 53 -9.34 5.71 -16.37
N SER A 54 -9.46 7.04 -16.32
CA SER A 54 -8.48 7.94 -15.70
C SER A 54 -8.34 7.67 -14.21
N ASP A 55 -9.49 7.62 -13.52
CA ASP A 55 -9.58 7.52 -12.07
C ASP A 55 -9.13 6.13 -11.63
N ARG A 56 -9.53 5.10 -12.39
CA ARG A 56 -9.03 3.73 -12.21
C ARG A 56 -7.51 3.67 -12.29
N LYS A 57 -6.90 4.34 -13.27
CA LYS A 57 -5.43 4.35 -13.43
C LYS A 57 -4.74 5.01 -12.25
N THR A 58 -5.22 6.19 -11.83
CA THR A 58 -4.65 6.93 -10.69
C THR A 58 -4.81 6.15 -9.38
N LEU A 59 -6.01 5.63 -9.11
CA LEU A 59 -6.30 4.86 -7.89
C LEU A 59 -5.48 3.57 -7.81
N ILE A 60 -5.37 2.81 -8.91
CA ILE A 60 -4.51 1.61 -8.93
C ILE A 60 -3.07 1.99 -8.61
N LEU A 61 -2.55 3.07 -9.19
CA LEU A 61 -1.18 3.50 -8.94
C LEU A 61 -0.97 3.88 -7.47
N GLN A 62 -1.85 4.72 -6.92
CA GLN A 62 -1.79 5.17 -5.52
C GLN A 62 -1.80 3.98 -4.56
N ARG A 63 -2.79 3.09 -4.71
CA ARG A 63 -2.95 1.86 -3.93
C ARG A 63 -1.74 0.93 -4.05
N SER A 64 -1.23 0.74 -5.25
CA SER A 64 -0.04 -0.08 -5.51
C SER A 64 1.21 0.50 -4.86
N CYS A 65 1.40 1.83 -4.95
CA CYS A 65 2.51 2.53 -4.31
C CYS A 65 2.45 2.38 -2.79
N LYS A 66 1.27 2.55 -2.20
CA LYS A 66 1.06 2.35 -0.77
C LYS A 66 1.45 0.95 -0.31
N LEU A 67 0.91 -0.07 -0.98
CA LEU A 67 1.24 -1.46 -0.68
C LEU A 67 2.75 -1.71 -0.79
N LEU A 68 3.37 -1.26 -1.90
CA LEU A 68 4.81 -1.44 -2.08
C LEU A 68 5.62 -0.76 -0.97
N VAL A 69 5.23 0.43 -0.54
CA VAL A 69 5.88 1.10 0.59
C VAL A 69 5.73 0.27 1.86
N HIS A 70 4.54 -0.25 2.16
CA HIS A 70 4.30 -1.10 3.33
C HIS A 70 5.23 -2.33 3.33
N GLU A 71 5.24 -3.08 2.23
CA GLU A 71 6.02 -4.31 2.16
C GLU A 71 7.53 -4.10 2.05
N ILE A 72 7.98 -3.02 1.40
CA ILE A 72 9.41 -2.67 1.40
C ILE A 72 9.88 -2.31 2.81
N ASN A 73 9.04 -1.69 3.62
CA ASN A 73 9.37 -1.43 5.02
C ASN A 73 9.46 -2.74 5.82
N HIS A 74 8.60 -3.73 5.58
CA HIS A 74 8.77 -5.08 6.14
C HIS A 74 10.10 -5.72 5.71
N LEU A 75 10.49 -5.59 4.44
CA LEU A 75 11.81 -6.05 3.95
C LEU A 75 12.99 -5.39 4.66
N LEU A 76 12.80 -4.15 5.13
CA LEU A 76 13.78 -3.39 5.91
C LEU A 76 13.69 -3.66 7.43
N GLY A 77 12.78 -4.54 7.86
CA GLY A 77 12.62 -4.96 9.26
C GLY A 77 11.74 -4.03 10.11
N LEU A 78 10.84 -3.26 9.49
CA LEU A 78 9.84 -2.48 10.21
C LEU A 78 8.57 -3.30 10.39
N ASP A 79 8.26 -3.66 11.64
CA ASP A 79 6.96 -4.25 11.99
C ASP A 79 5.81 -3.23 11.90
N HIS A 80 4.58 -3.74 11.98
CA HIS A 80 3.38 -2.92 12.02
C HIS A 80 3.43 -1.82 13.09
N CYS A 81 2.93 -0.64 12.71
CA CYS A 81 2.88 0.53 13.57
C CYS A 81 1.61 0.56 14.42
N ILE A 82 1.79 0.88 15.71
CA ILE A 82 0.70 1.04 16.69
C ILE A 82 0.67 2.45 17.29
N PHE A 83 1.50 3.36 16.81
CA PHE A 83 1.71 4.67 17.46
C PHE A 83 0.78 5.76 16.93
N TYR A 84 0.54 5.79 15.61
CA TYR A 84 -0.23 6.81 14.90
C TYR A 84 -0.86 6.19 13.64
N ASP A 85 -1.69 6.97 12.96
CA ASP A 85 -2.09 6.68 11.58
C ASP A 85 -0.84 6.67 10.69
N CYS A 86 -0.59 5.53 10.05
CA CYS A 86 0.64 5.23 9.35
C CYS A 86 0.40 4.23 8.22
N CYS A 87 1.13 4.36 7.12
CA CYS A 87 1.22 3.36 6.06
C CYS A 87 1.63 1.97 6.58
N MET A 88 2.27 1.89 7.75
CA MET A 88 2.66 0.63 8.40
C MET A 88 1.62 0.09 9.40
N ASN A 89 0.42 0.67 9.52
CA ASN A 89 -0.59 0.06 10.39
C ASN A 89 -0.99 -1.33 9.85
N GLY A 90 -1.17 -2.30 10.74
CA GLY A 90 -1.68 -3.61 10.34
C GLY A 90 -3.16 -3.53 9.95
N SER A 91 -3.57 -4.31 8.95
CA SER A 91 -4.96 -4.40 8.49
C SER A 91 -5.41 -5.86 8.47
N GLY A 92 -6.65 -6.11 8.90
CA GLY A 92 -7.29 -7.43 8.84
C GLY A 92 -8.06 -7.67 7.54
N HIS A 93 -8.37 -6.61 6.79
CA HIS A 93 -9.07 -6.68 5.50
C HIS A 93 -8.77 -5.45 4.60
N LEU A 94 -9.10 -5.55 3.31
CA LEU A 94 -8.80 -4.51 2.30
C LEU A 94 -9.41 -3.14 2.61
N GLU A 95 -10.61 -3.09 3.17
CA GLU A 95 -11.24 -1.81 3.48
C GLU A 95 -10.49 -1.04 4.59
N GLU A 96 -9.96 -1.75 5.59
CA GLU A 96 -9.06 -1.16 6.59
C GLU A 96 -7.77 -0.67 5.93
N ASP A 97 -7.17 -1.50 5.08
CA ASP A 97 -5.99 -1.11 4.33
C ASP A 97 -6.27 0.16 3.53
N PHE A 98 -7.35 0.23 2.72
CA PHE A 98 -7.65 1.41 1.90
C PHE A 98 -7.88 2.70 2.68
N ARG A 99 -8.29 2.64 3.96
CA ARG A 99 -8.50 3.82 4.80
C ARG A 99 -7.23 4.36 5.45
N GLN A 100 -6.19 3.54 5.59
CA GLN A 100 -4.94 3.98 6.20
C GLN A 100 -4.23 5.02 5.31
N PRO A 101 -3.38 5.90 5.86
CA PRO A 101 -2.64 6.86 5.04
C PRO A 101 -1.58 6.17 4.18
N ILE A 102 -1.22 6.78 3.04
CA ILE A 102 -0.06 6.36 2.24
C ILE A 102 1.28 6.79 2.88
N HIS A 103 1.23 7.71 3.84
CA HIS A 103 2.41 8.28 4.49
C HIS A 103 2.85 7.52 5.73
N LEU A 104 4.16 7.52 5.98
CA LEU A 104 4.71 7.06 7.25
C LEU A 104 4.50 8.11 8.33
N CYS A 105 4.09 7.67 9.52
CA CYS A 105 4.10 8.54 10.69
C CYS A 105 5.54 8.95 11.07
N PRO A 106 5.73 9.97 11.93
CA PRO A 106 7.06 10.44 12.31
C PRO A 106 7.97 9.35 12.91
N VAL A 107 7.39 8.35 13.58
CA VAL A 107 8.13 7.23 14.18
C VAL A 107 8.74 6.34 13.09
N ASP A 108 7.92 5.87 12.15
CA ASP A 108 8.38 4.95 11.12
C ASP A 108 9.18 5.67 10.02
N LEU A 109 8.87 6.94 9.75
CA LEU A 109 9.71 7.79 8.92
C LEU A 109 11.12 7.86 9.51
N ARG A 110 11.27 8.04 10.83
CA ARG A 110 12.57 8.08 11.49
C ARG A 110 13.29 6.73 11.48
N LYS A 111 12.56 5.62 11.65
CA LYS A 111 13.12 4.26 11.49
C LYS A 111 13.68 4.08 10.08
N LEU A 112 12.88 4.36 9.05
CA LEU A 112 13.28 4.25 7.66
C LEU A 112 14.45 5.18 7.33
N GLN A 113 14.43 6.42 7.81
CA GLN A 113 15.53 7.38 7.64
C GLN A 113 16.83 6.85 8.24
N THR A 114 16.76 6.22 9.41
CA THR A 114 17.94 5.67 10.09
C THR A 114 18.55 4.49 9.33
N LEU A 115 17.71 3.67 8.67
CA LEU A 115 18.15 2.52 7.88
C LEU A 115 18.71 2.90 6.51
N VAL A 116 18.10 3.88 5.83
CA VAL A 116 18.42 4.22 4.43
C VAL A 116 19.31 5.47 4.30
N GLY A 117 19.25 6.40 5.25
CA GLY A 117 20.09 7.59 5.29
C GLY A 117 19.70 8.71 4.31
N PHE A 118 18.41 8.89 4.01
CA PHE A 118 17.93 9.97 3.13
C PHE A 118 17.65 11.29 3.88
N ASP A 119 17.62 12.39 3.13
CA ASP A 119 17.15 13.69 3.59
C ASP A 119 15.61 13.78 3.55
N VAL A 120 15.01 14.14 4.68
CA VAL A 120 13.55 14.13 4.84
C VAL A 120 12.88 15.21 4.00
N LEU A 121 13.47 16.40 3.92
CA LEU A 121 12.89 17.51 3.15
C LEU A 121 12.89 17.20 1.66
N THR A 122 14.01 16.71 1.14
CA THR A 122 14.16 16.28 -0.24
C THR A 122 13.15 15.18 -0.58
N ARG A 123 12.95 14.21 0.32
CA ARG A 123 11.93 13.16 0.14
C ARG A 123 10.54 13.75 -0.03
N TYR A 124 10.11 14.64 0.85
CA TYR A 124 8.75 15.21 0.77
C TYR A 124 8.56 16.09 -0.48
N GLN A 125 9.58 16.84 -0.88
CA GLN A 125 9.54 17.60 -2.14
C GLN A 125 9.32 16.68 -3.35
N GLN A 126 10.06 15.57 -3.42
CA GLN A 126 9.90 14.58 -4.49
C GLN A 126 8.55 13.86 -4.46
N LEU A 127 7.99 13.63 -3.27
CA LEU A 127 6.65 13.05 -3.13
C LEU A 127 5.57 14.01 -3.65
N VAL A 128 5.64 15.30 -3.30
CA VAL A 128 4.73 16.33 -3.84
C VAL A 128 4.78 16.36 -5.36
N GLU A 129 5.98 16.45 -5.96
CA GLU A 129 6.15 16.43 -7.42
C GLU A 129 5.57 15.15 -8.05
N PHE A 130 5.71 14.01 -7.38
CA PHE A 130 5.13 12.74 -7.84
C PHE A 130 3.60 12.77 -7.80
N TYR A 131 3.01 13.23 -6.69
CA TYR A 131 1.56 13.29 -6.53
C TYR A 131 0.91 14.25 -7.53
N GLU A 132 1.47 15.45 -7.70
CA GLU A 132 1.02 16.43 -8.70
C GLU A 132 1.06 15.84 -10.12
N LYS A 133 2.16 15.18 -10.49
CA LYS A 133 2.33 14.54 -11.79
C LYS A 133 1.30 13.44 -12.06
N HIS A 134 0.80 12.79 -11.02
CA HIS A 134 -0.09 11.64 -11.10
C HIS A 134 -1.55 11.95 -10.71
N ASN A 135 -1.90 13.23 -10.51
CA ASN A 135 -3.23 13.70 -10.09
C ASN A 135 -3.69 13.07 -8.76
N MET A 136 -2.79 12.96 -7.79
CA MET A 136 -3.09 12.49 -6.42
C MET A 136 -3.23 13.69 -5.47
N GLU A 137 -4.19 14.58 -5.75
CA GLU A 137 -4.32 15.88 -5.08
C GLU A 137 -4.50 15.75 -3.57
N ASP A 138 -5.29 14.76 -3.12
CA ASP A 138 -5.55 14.52 -1.68
C ASP A 138 -4.25 14.20 -0.90
N GLU A 139 -3.22 13.67 -1.56
CA GLU A 139 -1.94 13.29 -0.94
C GLU A 139 -0.91 14.44 -0.95
N VAL A 140 -1.20 15.57 -1.60
CA VAL A 140 -0.33 16.75 -1.59
C VAL A 140 -0.49 17.55 -0.30
N ASP A 141 -1.72 17.60 0.23
CA ASP A 141 -2.11 18.41 1.39
C ASP A 141 -2.19 17.60 2.72
N GLY A 142 -1.95 16.29 2.66
CA GLY A 142 -2.11 15.31 3.76
C GLY A 142 -1.02 15.27 4.82
#